data_AF-A0AAJ0LM50-F1
#
_entry.id   AF-A0AAJ0LM50-F1
#
_cell.length_a   1.000
_cell.length_b   1.000
_cell.length_c   1.000
_cell.angle_alpha   90.00
_cell.angle_beta   90.00
_cell.angle_gamma   90.00
#
_symmetry.space_group_name_H-M   'P 1'
#
loop_
_entity.id
_entity.type
_entity.pdbx_description
1 polymer ?
#
loop_
_entity_poly.entity_id
_entity_poly.type
_entity_poly.pdbx_seq_one_letter_code
_entity_poly.pdbx_strand_id
1 'polypeptide(L)'
;MTPALPSTTTQVQQGRLGRLVVARLKPNEDVIDSAEALCASHGIACAVVRGGLGSLIDGELCYHGERGHQAIHVPGPGIEILSLSGEVIAGRSHLQAVLADADGKLFAGCLQRGRNLSFITVELTLQEWLPD
;
A
#
# COMPACT_ATOMS: atom_id res chain seq x y z
N MET A 1 5.42 6.85 31.15
CA MET A 1 4.72 5.57 30.91
C MET A 1 4.57 5.41 29.41
N THR A 2 5.42 4.61 28.78
CA THR A 2 5.30 4.27 27.36
C THR A 2 4.13 3.30 27.23
N PRO A 3 3.08 3.57 26.43
CA PRO A 3 2.02 2.61 26.21
C PRO A 3 2.62 1.37 25.55
N ALA A 4 2.34 0.19 26.12
CA ALA A 4 2.73 -1.07 25.52
C ALA A 4 2.08 -1.20 24.13
N LEU A 5 2.87 -1.52 23.12
CA LEU A 5 2.36 -1.85 21.79
C LEU A 5 1.39 -3.03 21.93
N PRO A 6 0.22 -3.01 21.28
CA PRO A 6 -0.59 -4.20 21.17
C PRO A 6 0.29 -5.29 20.55
N SER A 7 0.42 -6.42 21.25
CA SER A 7 1.15 -7.59 20.76
C SER A 7 0.37 -8.19 19.60
N THR A 8 0.60 -7.70 18.39
CA THR A 8 0.08 -8.33 17.18
C THR A 8 0.82 -9.64 17.03
N THR A 9 0.19 -10.75 17.41
CA THR A 9 0.71 -12.09 17.17
C THR A 9 0.77 -12.29 15.67
N THR A 10 1.98 -12.25 15.10
CA THR A 10 2.21 -12.66 13.72
C THR A 10 1.88 -14.15 13.59
N GLN A 11 0.91 -14.49 12.76
CA GLN A 11 0.55 -15.88 12.48
C GLN A 11 0.99 -16.24 11.06
N VAL A 12 1.66 -17.37 10.92
CA VAL A 12 1.92 -17.97 9.60
C VAL A 12 0.68 -18.78 9.22
N GLN A 13 0.10 -18.46 8.08
CA GLN A 13 -1.11 -19.12 7.56
C GLN A 13 -0.78 -19.93 6.31
N GLN A 14 -1.30 -21.16 6.23
CA GLN A 14 -1.26 -21.98 5.01
C GLN A 14 -2.45 -21.64 4.12
N GLY A 15 -2.30 -21.88 2.82
CA GLY A 15 -3.32 -21.54 1.84
C GLY A 15 -2.78 -21.62 0.42
N ARG A 16 -3.57 -21.07 -0.50
CA ARG A 16 -3.25 -21.05 -1.94
C ARG A 16 -3.57 -19.71 -2.58
N LEU A 17 -2.92 -19.46 -3.72
CA LEU A 17 -3.21 -18.29 -4.55
C LEU A 17 -4.48 -18.54 -5.38
N GLY A 18 -5.39 -17.57 -5.37
CA GLY A 18 -6.65 -17.57 -6.11
C GLY A 18 -6.58 -16.69 -7.37
N ARG A 19 -7.61 -15.86 -7.55
CA ARG A 19 -7.74 -14.92 -8.68
C ARG A 19 -6.65 -13.84 -8.65
N LEU A 20 -6.21 -13.41 -9.83
CA LEU A 20 -5.35 -12.24 -10.02
C LEU A 20 -6.20 -11.09 -10.57
N VAL A 21 -6.13 -9.93 -9.92
CA VAL A 21 -6.78 -8.69 -10.36
C VAL A 21 -5.70 -7.68 -10.70
N VAL A 22 -5.72 -7.19 -11.94
CA VAL A 22 -4.86 -6.09 -12.39
C VAL A 22 -5.78 -4.91 -12.70
N ALA A 23 -5.51 -3.78 -12.08
CA ALA A 23 -6.33 -2.59 -12.22
C ALA A 23 -5.46 -1.36 -12.48
N ARG A 24 -6.01 -0.42 -13.23
CA ARG A 24 -5.44 0.91 -13.43
C ARG A 24 -6.25 1.90 -12.60
N LEU A 25 -5.60 2.55 -11.65
CA LEU A 25 -6.15 3.69 -10.93
C LEU A 25 -6.16 4.91 -11.84
N LYS A 26 -7.26 5.67 -11.76
CA LYS A 26 -7.43 6.96 -12.42
C LYS A 26 -6.73 8.06 -11.61
N PRO A 27 -6.43 9.21 -12.24
CA PRO A 27 -5.95 10.38 -11.52
C PRO A 27 -6.85 10.73 -10.33
N ASN A 28 -6.20 11.12 -9.23
CA ASN A 28 -6.79 11.47 -7.93
C ASN A 28 -7.39 10.31 -7.12
N GLU A 29 -7.28 9.07 -7.57
CA GLU A 29 -7.66 7.92 -6.75
C GLU A 29 -6.56 7.58 -5.74
N ASP A 30 -6.93 7.37 -4.47
CA ASP A 30 -6.00 6.97 -3.42
C ASP A 30 -5.65 5.48 -3.54
N VAL A 31 -4.37 5.14 -3.38
CA VAL A 31 -3.89 3.75 -3.54
C VAL A 31 -4.53 2.78 -2.53
N ILE A 32 -4.69 3.19 -1.27
CA ILE A 32 -5.27 2.35 -0.21
C ILE A 32 -6.76 2.14 -0.49
N ASP A 33 -7.50 3.23 -0.71
CA ASP A 33 -8.95 3.15 -0.92
C ASP A 33 -9.26 2.32 -2.18
N SER A 34 -8.45 2.46 -3.24
CA SER A 34 -8.60 1.69 -4.48
C SER A 34 -8.33 0.20 -4.27
N ALA A 35 -7.28 -0.17 -3.52
CA ALA A 35 -6.97 -1.57 -3.23
C ALA A 35 -8.11 -2.26 -2.46
N GLU A 36 -8.65 -1.58 -1.45
CA GLU A 36 -9.77 -2.06 -0.65
C GLU A 36 -11.06 -2.16 -1.47
N ALA A 37 -11.36 -1.14 -2.27
CA ALA A 37 -12.53 -1.12 -3.15
C ALA A 37 -12.48 -2.23 -4.22
N LEU A 38 -11.31 -2.48 -4.82
CA LEU A 38 -11.11 -3.55 -5.80
C LEU A 38 -11.32 -4.94 -5.18
N CYS A 39 -10.82 -5.16 -3.96
CA CYS A 39 -11.06 -6.41 -3.25
C CYS A 39 -12.56 -6.59 -2.96
N ALA A 40 -13.22 -5.54 -2.45
CA ALA A 40 -14.64 -5.55 -2.16
C ALA A 40 -15.49 -5.82 -3.42
N SER A 41 -15.19 -5.16 -4.54
CA SER A 41 -15.96 -5.31 -5.79
C SER A 41 -15.86 -6.71 -6.41
N HIS A 42 -14.79 -7.46 -6.10
CA HIS A 42 -14.59 -8.82 -6.57
C HIS A 42 -14.91 -9.88 -5.50
N GLY A 43 -15.37 -9.48 -4.31
CA GLY A 43 -15.62 -10.39 -3.20
C GLY A 43 -14.36 -11.12 -2.71
N ILE A 44 -13.21 -10.44 -2.72
CA ILE A 44 -11.93 -10.96 -2.23
C ILE A 44 -11.75 -10.55 -0.77
N ALA A 45 -11.71 -11.52 0.14
CA ALA A 45 -11.55 -11.28 1.57
C ALA A 45 -10.08 -11.05 1.99
N CYS A 46 -9.17 -11.80 1.37
CA CYS A 46 -7.72 -11.70 1.60
C CYS A 46 -7.00 -11.58 0.25
N ALA A 47 -6.10 -10.61 0.13
CA ALA A 47 -5.27 -10.43 -1.05
C ALA A 47 -3.84 -10.03 -0.66
N VAL A 48 -2.88 -10.51 -1.43
CA VAL A 48 -1.50 -10.03 -1.42
C VAL A 48 -1.33 -9.00 -2.54
N VAL A 49 -0.80 -7.83 -2.22
CA VAL A 49 -0.39 -6.84 -3.22
C VAL A 49 0.93 -7.29 -3.83
N ARG A 50 0.88 -7.67 -5.11
CA ARG A 50 2.05 -8.19 -5.84
C ARG A 50 2.92 -7.09 -6.44
N GLY A 51 2.35 -5.92 -6.62
CA GLY A 51 3.02 -4.78 -7.21
C GLY A 51 2.08 -3.61 -7.41
N GLY A 52 2.70 -2.44 -7.53
CA GLY A 52 2.07 -1.17 -7.85
C GLY A 52 3.13 -0.32 -8.52
N LEU A 53 2.86 0.16 -9.73
CA LEU A 53 3.78 1.03 -10.47
C LEU A 53 3.01 2.22 -11.02
N GLY A 54 3.66 3.38 -11.03
CA GLY A 54 3.09 4.61 -11.54
C GLY A 54 3.40 5.79 -10.65
N SER A 55 2.63 6.86 -10.80
CA SER A 55 2.95 8.14 -10.19
C SER A 55 1.88 8.61 -9.22
N LEU A 56 2.33 9.29 -8.16
CA LEU A 56 1.51 9.97 -7.17
C LEU A 56 1.66 11.49 -7.30
N ILE A 57 0.64 12.20 -6.83
CA ILE A 57 0.68 13.66 -6.71
C ILE A 57 1.73 13.97 -5.64
N ASP A 58 1.45 13.62 -4.39
CA ASP A 58 2.40 13.67 -3.28
C ASP A 58 2.64 12.26 -2.72
N GLY A 59 3.71 12.08 -1.94
CA GLY A 59 3.95 10.87 -1.17
C GLY A 59 3.81 11.11 0.32
N GLU A 60 3.06 10.24 1.01
CA GLU A 60 2.92 10.27 2.47
C GLU A 60 3.11 8.87 3.03
N LEU A 61 4.27 8.68 3.66
CA LEU A 61 4.71 7.43 4.22
C LEU A 61 4.87 7.55 5.73
N CYS A 62 4.88 6.42 6.41
CA CYS A 62 5.24 6.37 7.80
C CYS A 62 6.06 5.12 8.12
N TYR A 63 6.90 5.21 9.13
CA TYR A 63 7.64 4.05 9.63
C TYR A 63 7.82 4.16 11.14
N HIS A 64 8.23 3.06 11.76
CA HIS A 64 8.53 3.00 13.18
C HIS A 64 10.04 2.83 13.35
N GLY A 65 10.72 3.89 13.80
CA GLY A 65 12.15 3.89 14.08
C GLY A 65 12.44 3.89 15.58
N GLU A 66 13.71 4.06 15.95
CA GLU A 66 14.14 4.12 17.37
C GLU A 66 13.47 5.26 18.15
N ARG A 67 13.14 6.36 17.46
CA ARG A 67 12.44 7.51 18.03
C ARG A 67 10.91 7.39 17.99
N GLY A 68 10.40 6.18 17.75
CA GLY A 68 8.97 5.89 17.60
C GLY A 68 8.47 6.15 16.19
N HIS A 69 7.20 6.52 16.08
CA HIS A 69 6.57 6.76 14.79
C HIS A 69 7.15 7.99 14.09
N GLN A 70 7.55 7.84 12.84
CA GLN A 70 8.05 8.92 11.99
C GLN A 70 7.18 8.99 10.73
N ALA A 71 6.73 10.21 10.40
CA ALA A 71 6.06 10.49 9.13
C ALA A 71 7.09 11.01 8.12
N ILE A 72 6.92 10.65 6.85
CA ILE A 72 7.71 11.14 5.73
C ILE A 72 6.73 11.71 4.71
N HIS A 73 6.79 13.02 4.54
CA HIS A 73 6.13 13.69 3.43
C HIS A 73 7.15 13.88 2.30
N VAL A 74 6.80 13.44 1.10
CA VAL A 74 7.54 13.62 -0.14
C VAL A 74 6.74 14.60 -1.01
N PRO A 75 7.21 15.84 -1.20
CA PRO A 75 6.47 16.87 -1.91
C PRO A 75 6.47 16.62 -3.42
N GLY A 76 5.29 16.70 -4.02
CA GLY A 76 5.05 16.51 -5.44
C GLY A 76 5.14 17.76 -6.33
N PRO A 77 4.56 17.71 -7.55
CA PRO A 77 3.91 16.54 -8.17
C PRO A 77 4.91 15.57 -8.81
N GLY A 78 4.46 14.32 -9.05
CA GLY A 78 5.22 13.36 -9.88
C GLY A 78 6.16 12.47 -9.07
N ILE A 79 5.67 11.96 -7.94
CA ILE A 79 6.39 10.98 -7.14
C ILE A 79 6.21 9.59 -7.76
N GLU A 80 7.31 8.93 -8.10
CA GLU A 80 7.26 7.60 -8.74
C GLU A 80 7.24 6.49 -7.70
N ILE A 81 6.29 5.56 -7.84
CA ILE A 81 6.23 4.32 -7.07
C ILE A 81 7.18 3.32 -7.72
N LEU A 82 8.28 3.01 -7.04
CA LEU A 82 9.26 2.01 -7.50
C LEU A 82 8.88 0.60 -7.07
N SER A 83 8.23 0.48 -5.92
CA SER A 83 7.66 -0.77 -5.44
C SER A 83 6.48 -0.50 -4.53
N LEU A 84 5.53 -1.43 -4.54
CA LEU A 84 4.38 -1.47 -3.64
C LEU A 84 4.12 -2.92 -3.28
N SER A 85 4.02 -3.21 -2.00
CA SER A 85 3.75 -4.54 -1.47
C SER A 85 2.93 -4.46 -0.20
N GLY A 86 2.36 -5.59 0.21
CA GLY A 86 1.54 -5.66 1.40
C GLY A 86 0.33 -6.56 1.18
N GLU A 87 -0.71 -6.32 1.95
CA GLU A 87 -1.88 -7.17 1.97
C GLU A 87 -3.16 -6.36 2.19
N VAL A 88 -4.28 -6.95 1.77
CA VAL A 88 -5.63 -6.53 2.13
C VAL A 88 -6.28 -7.70 2.85
N ILE A 89 -6.67 -7.51 4.11
CA ILE A 89 -7.32 -8.53 4.94
C ILE A 89 -8.62 -7.95 5.48
N ALA A 90 -9.74 -8.63 5.22
CA ALA A 90 -11.06 -8.23 5.69
C ALA A 90 -11.39 -6.74 5.40
N GLY A 91 -11.04 -6.29 4.19
CA GLY A 91 -11.29 -4.92 3.75
C GLY A 91 -10.38 -3.85 4.35
N ARG A 92 -9.31 -4.23 5.08
CA ARG A 92 -8.27 -3.30 5.51
C ARG A 92 -6.95 -3.64 4.85
N SER A 93 -6.27 -2.64 4.35
CA SER A 93 -4.96 -2.77 3.74
C SER A 93 -3.83 -2.35 4.68
N HIS A 94 -2.69 -3.01 4.54
CA HIS A 94 -1.41 -2.56 5.07
C HIS A 94 -0.40 -2.60 3.94
N LEU A 95 -0.11 -1.42 3.38
CA LEU A 95 0.71 -1.28 2.17
C LEU A 95 2.01 -0.57 2.50
N GLN A 96 3.11 -1.08 1.96
CA GLN A 96 4.43 -0.48 2.03
C GLN A 96 4.91 -0.15 0.62
N ALA A 97 5.61 0.97 0.49
CA ALA A 97 6.10 1.43 -0.79
C ALA A 97 7.52 1.98 -0.69
N VAL A 98 8.21 1.94 -1.84
CA VAL A 98 9.40 2.74 -2.10
C VAL A 98 9.04 3.78 -3.15
N LEU A 99 9.28 5.04 -2.80
CA LEU A 99 8.97 6.21 -3.62
C LEU A 99 10.25 6.92 -4.05
N ALA A 100 10.25 7.50 -5.24
CA ALA A 100 11.30 8.39 -5.73
C ALA A 100 10.72 9.78 -6.05
N ASP A 101 11.40 10.83 -5.61
CA ASP A 101 11.08 12.20 -6.05
C ASP A 101 11.70 12.51 -7.43
N ALA A 102 11.45 13.72 -7.94
CA ALA A 102 11.93 14.17 -9.24
C ALA A 102 13.47 14.24 -9.36
N ASP A 103 14.17 14.35 -8.22
CA ASP A 103 15.64 14.33 -8.16
C ASP A 103 16.20 12.90 -8.03
N GLY A 104 15.32 11.88 -7.97
CA GLY A 104 15.67 10.48 -7.80
C GLY A 104 16.01 10.07 -6.37
N LYS A 105 15.71 10.91 -5.38
CA LYS A 105 15.90 10.57 -3.97
C LYS A 105 14.82 9.58 -3.52
N LEU A 106 15.26 8.56 -2.79
CA LEU A 106 14.40 7.44 -2.38
C LEU A 106 13.85 7.62 -0.96
N PHE A 107 12.60 7.22 -0.80
CA PHE A 107 11.87 7.20 0.47
C PHE A 107 11.12 5.88 0.60
N ALA A 108 11.04 5.31 1.81
CA ALA A 108 10.38 4.03 2.03
C ALA A 108 9.60 4.02 3.35
N GLY A 109 8.44 3.36 3.33
CA GLY A 109 7.58 3.24 4.51
C GLY A 109 6.19 2.69 4.17
N CYS A 110 5.31 2.67 5.16
CA CYS A 110 3.90 2.30 5.00
C CYS A 110 3.13 3.48 4.43
N LEU A 111 2.28 3.25 3.43
CA LEU A 111 1.41 4.28 2.88
C LEU A 111 0.44 4.82 3.95
N GLN A 112 0.11 6.11 3.85
CA GLN A 112 -0.95 6.76 4.64
C GLN A 112 -2.18 7.04 3.77
N ARG A 113 -3.37 6.73 4.28
CA ARG A 113 -4.62 6.86 3.53
C ARG A 113 -4.96 8.32 3.20
N GLY A 114 -5.52 8.54 2.02
CA GLY A 114 -6.10 9.81 1.57
C GLY A 114 -5.06 10.84 1.13
N ARG A 115 -3.78 10.43 1.04
CA ARG A 115 -2.66 11.32 0.70
C ARG A 115 -1.69 10.74 -0.32
N ASN A 116 -1.95 9.53 -0.81
CA ASN A 116 -1.17 8.90 -1.86
C ASN A 116 -2.06 8.77 -3.09
N LEU A 117 -2.41 9.92 -3.67
CA LEU A 117 -3.33 10.04 -4.80
C LEU A 117 -2.57 9.83 -6.11
N SER A 118 -3.12 9.01 -7.01
CA SER A 118 -2.53 8.81 -8.34
C SER A 118 -2.44 10.12 -9.11
N PHE A 119 -1.29 10.40 -9.73
CA PHE A 119 -1.09 11.59 -10.56
C PHE A 119 -1.51 11.34 -12.01
N ILE A 120 -0.80 10.44 -12.71
CA ILE A 120 -1.15 10.05 -14.09
C ILE A 120 -1.85 8.70 -14.11
N THR A 121 -1.24 7.72 -13.45
CA THR A 121 -1.76 6.36 -13.36
C THR A 121 -1.04 5.62 -12.24
N VAL A 122 -1.71 4.65 -11.64
CA VAL A 122 -1.07 3.57 -10.86
C VAL A 122 -1.64 2.24 -11.36
N GLU A 123 -0.78 1.33 -11.77
CA GLU A 123 -1.12 -0.03 -12.13
C GLU A 123 -0.95 -0.91 -10.89
N LEU A 124 -2.05 -1.37 -10.31
CA LEU A 124 -2.10 -2.16 -9.09
C LEU A 124 -2.39 -3.62 -9.41
N THR A 125 -1.59 -4.52 -8.85
CA THR A 125 -1.78 -5.98 -8.99
C THR A 125 -2.09 -6.62 -7.64
N LEU A 126 -3.27 -7.21 -7.52
CA LEU A 126 -3.78 -7.89 -6.33
C LEU A 126 -3.92 -9.39 -6.62
N GLN A 127 -3.35 -10.23 -5.77
CA GLN A 127 -3.48 -11.68 -5.86
C GLN A 127 -4.30 -12.17 -4.68
N GLU A 128 -5.48 -12.73 -4.95
CA GLU A 128 -6.31 -13.34 -3.92
C GLU A 128 -5.54 -14.44 -3.18
N TRP A 129 -5.69 -14.43 -1.86
CA TRP A 129 -5.20 -15.44 -0.96
C TRP A 129 -6.38 -16.22 -0.39
N LEU A 130 -6.33 -17.54 -0.50
CA LEU A 130 -7.34 -18.46 0.02
C LEU A 130 -6.70 -19.25 1.16
N PRO A 131 -6.92 -18.85 2.41
CA PRO A 131 -6.51 -19.62 3.57
C PRO A 131 -7.08 -21.04 3.53
N ASP A 132 -6.32 -22.00 4.06
CA ASP A 132 -6.80 -23.37 4.31
C ASP A 132 -7.77 -23.45 5.50
#